data_AF-A0A7V4LVW1-F1
#
_entry.id   AF-A0A7V4LVW1-F1
#
_cell.length_a   1.000
_cell.length_b   1.000
_cell.length_c   1.000
_cell.angle_alpha   90.00
_cell.angle_beta   90.00
_cell.angle_gamma   90.00
#
_symmetry.space_group_name_H-M   'P 1'
#
loop_
_entity.id
_entity.type
_entity.pdbx_description
1 polymer ?
#
loop_
_entity_poly.entity_id
_entity_poly.type
_entity_poly.pdbx_seq_one_letter_code
_entity_poly.pdbx_strand_id
1 'polypeptide(L)'
;MKLSEIANILGGEIIGSADIVISNLAKIEEAKEGDITFLANLKYKKNIKSTNASAIIIGKNIDIKEFDQRTEPISIIRVEDPYMSFLRLIDTFYPPPELPQKGIHPSCVIAKSASIGKDVSIGAFVFIGERCKIGDGVILYPGTVLHSDVKIGNETIIYSNTTIREFCEVGNRVIIHSGTVIGSDGFGFIQTDTGKNAKIPQRGTVIIKDDVEIGANCAIDRATIGQTVIEEGVKLDNLIHVAHNVTIGAHTVIAAQSGISGSTKVGKHCAIGGQVGLTGHITIADKTSIGAQSGVPKSITEEGKTYFGYPAREIHETWRIEGALRQLPELLYEFRKLQKRLEDLEKYFHK
;
A
#
# COMPACT_ATOMS: atom_id res chain seq x y z
N MET A 1 13.00 28.12 11.22
CA MET A 1 12.36 27.97 12.55
C MET A 1 13.45 27.71 13.58
N LYS A 2 13.39 28.28 14.78
CA LYS A 2 14.39 27.98 15.82
C LYS A 2 14.19 26.58 16.39
N LEU A 3 15.27 25.93 16.84
CA LEU A 3 15.19 24.59 17.44
C LEU A 3 14.28 24.56 18.68
N SER A 4 14.25 25.64 19.47
CA SER A 4 13.31 25.83 20.58
C SER A 4 11.83 25.73 20.18
N GLU A 5 11.48 26.31 19.03
CA GLU A 5 10.10 26.28 18.51
C GLU A 5 9.75 24.86 18.06
N ILE A 6 10.68 24.18 17.40
CA ILE A 6 10.53 22.78 16.98
C ILE A 6 10.34 21.87 18.20
N ALA A 7 11.16 22.02 19.24
CA ALA A 7 11.02 21.23 20.45
C ALA A 7 9.66 21.44 21.14
N ASN A 8 9.15 22.66 21.14
CA ASN A 8 7.81 22.96 21.66
C ASN A 8 6.70 22.27 20.85
N ILE A 9 6.79 22.27 19.51
CA ILE A 9 5.85 21.55 18.63
C ILE A 9 5.85 20.04 18.93
N LEU A 10 7.04 19.49 19.21
CA LEU A 10 7.21 18.05 19.45
C LEU A 10 6.97 17.64 20.91
N GLY A 11 6.91 18.58 21.85
CA GLY A 11 6.96 18.30 23.28
C GLY A 11 8.28 17.61 23.70
N GLY A 12 9.37 17.94 23.01
CA GLY A 12 10.68 17.32 23.19
C GLY A 12 11.62 18.12 24.09
N GLU A 13 12.58 17.44 24.70
CA GLU A 13 13.65 18.05 25.51
C GLU A 13 14.86 18.38 24.63
N ILE A 14 15.40 19.60 24.74
CA ILE A 14 16.60 20.01 24.00
C ILE A 14 17.87 19.72 24.82
N ILE A 15 18.87 19.17 24.15
CA ILE A 15 20.24 19.07 24.65
C ILE A 15 21.16 19.75 23.63
N GLY A 16 21.97 20.70 24.08
CA GLY A 16 22.80 21.54 23.21
C GLY A 16 22.17 22.92 22.99
N SER A 17 22.39 23.51 21.82
CA SER A 17 21.96 24.87 21.51
C SER A 17 20.51 24.91 21.03
N ALA A 18 19.65 25.65 21.74
CA ALA A 18 18.25 25.82 21.38
C ALA A 18 18.01 26.91 20.32
N ASP A 19 19.00 27.78 20.06
CA ASP A 19 18.88 28.94 19.18
C ASP A 19 19.25 28.66 17.71
N ILE A 20 19.60 27.42 17.39
CA ILE A 20 19.93 27.01 16.01
C ILE A 20 18.71 27.23 15.12
N VAL A 21 18.92 27.87 13.98
CA VAL A 21 17.91 28.01 12.94
C VAL A 21 17.92 26.77 12.07
N ILE A 22 16.77 26.09 12.03
CA ILE A 22 16.51 24.97 11.14
C ILE A 22 15.68 25.46 9.96
N SER A 23 16.14 25.16 8.76
CA SER A 23 15.53 25.53 7.49
C SER A 23 14.95 24.34 6.73
N ASN A 24 15.36 23.11 7.05
CA ASN A 24 14.96 21.94 6.27
C ASN A 24 14.89 20.65 7.10
N LEU A 25 14.25 19.63 6.55
CA LEU A 25 14.31 18.25 7.04
C LEU A 25 15.16 17.40 6.09
N ALA A 26 15.97 16.49 6.62
CA ALA A 26 16.81 15.63 5.79
C ALA A 26 17.03 14.25 6.38
N LYS A 27 17.35 13.28 5.50
CA LYS A 27 17.85 11.96 5.91
C LYS A 27 19.21 12.10 6.59
N ILE A 28 19.51 11.24 7.56
CA ILE A 28 20.73 11.35 8.38
C ILE A 28 22.01 11.31 7.54
N GLU A 29 21.99 10.63 6.39
CA GLU A 29 23.13 10.52 5.47
C GLU A 29 23.35 11.75 4.58
N GLU A 30 22.29 12.50 4.28
CA GLU A 30 22.29 13.60 3.31
C GLU A 30 22.21 14.97 3.97
N ALA A 31 21.88 15.01 5.26
CA ALA A 31 21.66 16.22 6.02
C ALA A 31 22.88 17.13 6.05
N LYS A 32 22.63 18.42 5.87
CA LYS A 32 23.60 19.51 5.85
C LYS A 32 23.34 20.48 7.01
N GLU A 33 24.21 21.46 7.12
CA GLU A 33 24.02 22.57 8.04
C GLU A 33 22.69 23.29 7.73
N GLY A 34 21.90 23.58 8.76
CA GLY A 34 20.53 24.09 8.68
C GLY A 34 19.46 23.00 8.66
N ASP A 35 19.82 21.72 8.49
CA ASP A 35 18.85 20.62 8.46
C ASP A 35 18.67 20.00 9.84
N ILE A 36 17.45 19.52 10.12
CA ILE A 36 17.18 18.59 11.22
C ILE A 36 16.87 17.20 10.66
N THR A 37 17.47 16.18 11.28
CA THR A 37 17.25 14.77 10.93
C THR A 37 16.70 13.99 12.12
N PHE A 38 16.48 12.69 11.99
CA PHE A 38 16.02 11.84 13.08
C PHE A 38 16.70 10.47 13.09
N LEU A 39 16.73 9.84 14.26
CA LEU A 39 17.21 8.47 14.45
C LEU A 39 16.14 7.66 15.20
N ALA A 40 15.31 6.95 14.44
CA ALA A 40 14.36 5.97 14.99
C ALA A 40 14.87 4.52 14.86
N ASN A 41 15.53 4.19 13.75
CA ASN A 41 16.04 2.84 13.50
C ASN A 41 17.53 2.74 13.84
N LEU A 42 17.85 1.84 14.77
CA LEU A 42 19.22 1.67 15.29
C LEU A 42 20.24 1.24 14.22
N LYS A 43 19.80 0.72 13.06
CA LYS A 43 20.69 0.42 11.92
C LYS A 43 21.44 1.65 11.39
N TYR A 44 20.90 2.85 11.63
CA TYR A 44 21.49 4.12 11.21
C TYR A 44 22.35 4.78 12.31
N LYS A 45 22.58 4.12 13.45
CA LYS A 45 23.48 4.65 14.50
C LYS A 45 24.87 4.99 13.98
N LYS A 46 25.39 4.21 13.02
CA LYS A 46 26.69 4.45 12.39
C LYS A 46 26.79 5.84 11.72
N ASN A 47 25.66 6.42 11.32
CA ASN A 47 25.59 7.71 10.65
C ASN A 47 25.63 8.89 11.62
N ILE A 48 25.52 8.66 12.94
CA ILE A 48 25.66 9.71 13.97
C ILE A 48 26.99 10.45 13.83
N LYS A 49 28.08 9.74 13.48
CA LYS A 49 29.41 10.36 13.33
C LYS A 49 29.56 11.21 12.07
N SER A 50 28.90 10.80 10.98
CA SER A 50 29.14 11.35 9.65
C SER A 50 28.12 12.39 9.21
N THR A 51 27.00 12.54 9.94
CA THR A 51 25.95 13.48 9.56
C THR A 51 26.37 14.94 9.79
N ASN A 52 26.05 15.80 8.81
CA ASN A 52 26.27 17.25 8.90
C ASN A 52 25.00 18.00 9.31
N ALA A 53 23.97 17.29 9.81
CA ALA A 53 22.77 17.92 10.35
C ALA A 53 23.12 18.88 11.50
N SER A 54 22.42 20.02 11.58
CA SER A 54 22.56 20.94 12.71
C SER A 54 21.82 20.47 13.96
N ALA A 55 20.78 19.65 13.79
CA ALA A 55 20.09 19.00 14.90
C ALA A 55 19.60 17.59 14.56
N ILE A 56 19.36 16.78 15.58
CA ILE A 56 18.84 15.42 15.44
C ILE A 56 17.76 15.11 16.47
N ILE A 57 16.67 14.50 16.00
CA ILE A 57 15.58 13.99 16.84
C ILE A 57 15.88 12.54 17.20
N ILE A 58 15.86 12.21 18.49
CA ILE A 58 16.10 10.84 18.97
C ILE A 58 15.03 10.40 19.96
N GLY A 59 14.82 9.09 20.04
CA GLY A 59 13.99 8.49 21.07
C GLY A 59 14.65 8.56 22.44
N LYS A 60 13.84 8.65 23.51
CA LYS A 60 14.34 8.60 24.89
C LYS A 60 15.14 7.33 25.20
N ASN A 61 14.90 6.25 24.46
CA ASN A 61 15.64 4.98 24.56
C ASN A 61 17.08 5.02 24.00
N ILE A 62 17.47 6.09 23.31
CA ILE A 62 18.83 6.26 22.80
C ILE A 62 19.67 7.02 23.84
N ASP A 63 20.81 6.44 24.23
CA ASP A 63 21.76 7.08 25.14
C ASP A 63 22.47 8.24 24.43
N ILE A 64 22.52 9.39 25.08
CA ILE A 64 23.16 10.61 24.59
C ILE A 64 24.67 10.41 24.44
N LYS A 65 25.28 9.50 25.22
CA LYS A 65 26.72 9.18 25.12
C LYS A 65 27.12 8.62 23.76
N GLU A 66 26.18 8.12 22.97
CA GLU A 66 26.44 7.70 21.58
C GLU A 66 26.94 8.87 20.71
N PHE A 67 26.61 10.11 21.10
CA PHE A 67 27.02 11.34 20.40
C PHE A 67 28.41 11.85 20.82
N ASP A 68 28.98 11.33 21.91
CA ASP A 68 30.35 11.69 22.36
C ASP A 68 31.43 11.29 21.34
N GLN A 69 31.07 10.40 20.41
CA GLN A 69 31.95 9.91 19.35
C GLN A 69 32.06 10.89 18.16
N ARG A 70 31.33 12.01 18.19
CA ARG A 70 31.41 13.07 17.17
C ARG A 70 32.57 14.02 17.47
N THR A 71 33.20 14.53 16.41
CA THR A 71 34.20 15.60 16.49
C THR A 71 33.57 16.96 16.82
N GLU A 72 32.37 17.22 16.30
CA GLU A 72 31.62 18.45 16.53
C GLU A 72 30.29 18.16 17.24
N PRO A 73 29.92 18.97 18.27
CA PRO A 73 28.68 18.79 19.00
C PRO A 73 27.48 19.03 18.08
N ILE A 74 26.44 18.21 18.24
CA ILE A 74 25.15 18.36 17.55
C ILE A 74 24.07 18.62 18.58
N SER A 75 23.09 19.46 18.25
CA SER A 75 21.95 19.67 19.16
C SER A 75 20.91 18.55 18.98
N ILE A 76 20.31 18.13 20.07
CA ILE A 76 19.46 16.96 20.13
C ILE A 76 18.08 17.36 20.65
N ILE A 77 17.03 16.86 20.01
CA ILE A 77 15.67 16.86 20.56
C ILE A 77 15.31 15.44 20.98
N ARG A 78 15.06 15.22 22.27
CA ARG A 78 14.61 13.92 22.80
C ARG A 78 13.09 13.87 22.89
N VAL A 79 12.52 12.84 22.29
CA VAL A 79 11.07 12.58 22.20
C VAL A 79 10.76 11.13 22.52
N GLU A 80 9.49 10.81 22.78
CA GLU A 80 9.06 9.41 22.96
C GLU A 80 9.15 8.62 21.66
N ASP A 81 8.58 9.17 20.58
CA ASP A 81 8.58 8.55 19.25
C ASP A 81 9.23 9.48 18.23
N PRO A 82 10.52 9.26 17.88
CA PRO A 82 11.21 10.09 16.90
C PRO A 82 10.64 9.98 15.48
N TYR A 83 10.03 8.85 15.11
CA TYR A 83 9.44 8.69 13.78
C TYR A 83 8.18 9.55 13.65
N MET A 84 7.26 9.42 14.60
CA MET A 84 6.03 10.22 14.62
C MET A 84 6.33 11.72 14.80
N SER A 85 7.36 12.06 15.59
CA SER A 85 7.79 13.45 15.76
C SER A 85 8.32 14.03 14.45
N PHE A 86 9.14 13.28 13.72
CA PHE A 86 9.62 13.71 12.41
C PHE A 86 8.47 13.88 11.41
N LEU A 87 7.49 12.97 11.38
CA LEU A 87 6.31 13.10 10.52
C LEU A 87 5.52 14.39 10.80
N ARG A 88 5.34 14.78 12.06
CA ARG A 88 4.68 16.05 12.42
C ARG A 88 5.41 17.29 11.89
N LEU A 89 6.74 17.21 11.75
CA LEU A 89 7.51 18.31 11.17
C LEU A 89 7.36 18.40 9.65
N ILE A 90 7.11 17.27 8.96
CA ILE A 90 6.95 17.27 7.50
C ILE A 90 5.87 18.26 7.09
N ASP A 91 4.70 18.23 7.74
CA ASP A 91 3.61 19.17 7.43
C ASP A 91 3.95 20.63 7.71
N THR A 92 4.88 20.89 8.64
CA THR A 92 5.31 22.24 9.01
C THR A 92 6.33 22.81 8.00
N PHE A 93 7.27 21.98 7.56
CA PHE A 93 8.33 22.39 6.63
C PHE A 93 7.91 22.26 5.16
N TYR A 94 7.02 21.33 4.87
CA TYR A 94 6.48 21.05 3.54
C TYR A 94 4.96 20.97 3.65
N PRO A 95 4.28 22.14 3.75
CA PRO A 95 2.83 22.15 3.79
C PRO A 95 2.27 21.43 2.56
N PRO A 96 1.14 20.71 2.71
CA PRO A 96 0.53 20.02 1.59
C PRO A 96 0.23 21.02 0.45
N PRO A 97 0.28 20.57 -0.81
CA PRO A 97 -0.05 21.43 -1.94
C PRO A 97 -1.46 22.01 -1.76
N GLU A 98 -1.64 23.26 -2.20
CA GLU A 98 -2.94 23.91 -2.16
C GLU A 98 -3.98 23.07 -2.92
N LEU A 99 -5.15 22.88 -2.31
CA LEU A 99 -6.24 22.17 -2.94
C LEU A 99 -6.81 22.98 -4.12
N PRO A 100 -7.35 22.32 -5.16
CA PRO A 100 -8.01 22.99 -6.26
C PRO A 100 -9.11 23.94 -5.78
N GLN A 101 -9.19 25.11 -6.41
CA GLN A 101 -10.24 26.09 -6.10
C GLN A 101 -11.63 25.47 -6.23
N LYS A 102 -12.50 25.82 -5.27
CA LYS A 102 -13.90 25.43 -5.28
C LYS A 102 -14.60 25.99 -6.52
N GLY A 103 -15.47 25.18 -7.11
CA GLY A 103 -16.23 25.53 -8.29
C GLY A 103 -16.22 24.42 -9.34
N ILE A 104 -16.89 24.69 -10.45
CA ILE A 104 -17.01 23.78 -11.59
C ILE A 104 -16.32 24.45 -12.78
N HIS A 105 -15.31 23.79 -13.33
CA HIS A 105 -14.60 24.32 -14.50
C HIS A 105 -15.56 24.42 -15.70
N PRO A 106 -15.50 25.49 -16.52
CA PRO A 106 -16.45 25.69 -17.62
C PRO A 106 -16.44 24.60 -18.71
N SER A 107 -15.37 23.81 -18.80
CA SER A 107 -15.25 22.70 -19.77
C SER A 107 -15.80 21.36 -19.29
N CYS A 108 -16.35 21.29 -18.07
CA CYS A 108 -16.99 20.07 -17.58
C CYS A 108 -18.27 19.79 -18.36
N VAL A 109 -18.57 18.50 -18.56
CA VAL A 109 -19.85 18.04 -19.11
C VAL A 109 -20.60 17.30 -18.01
N ILE A 110 -21.66 17.92 -17.50
CA ILE A 110 -22.46 17.39 -16.39
C ILE A 110 -23.90 17.20 -16.86
N ALA A 111 -24.42 15.98 -16.74
CA ALA A 111 -25.80 15.68 -17.08
C ALA A 111 -26.78 16.47 -16.20
N LYS A 112 -27.90 16.92 -16.77
CA LYS A 112 -28.92 17.71 -16.06
C LYS A 112 -29.54 16.99 -14.86
N SER A 113 -29.55 15.66 -14.89
CA SER A 113 -30.10 14.83 -13.81
C SER A 113 -29.09 14.51 -12.70
N ALA A 114 -27.83 14.92 -12.84
CA ALA A 114 -26.82 14.77 -11.80
C ALA A 114 -27.08 15.75 -10.65
N SER A 115 -26.84 15.29 -9.42
CA SER A 115 -26.89 16.13 -8.22
C SER A 115 -25.48 16.37 -7.70
N ILE A 116 -25.15 17.63 -7.47
CA ILE A 116 -23.83 18.09 -7.05
C ILE A 116 -23.94 18.74 -5.67
N GLY A 117 -23.10 18.29 -4.74
CA GLY A 117 -22.99 18.84 -3.39
C GLY A 117 -22.40 20.25 -3.33
N LYS A 118 -22.23 20.74 -2.12
CA LYS A 118 -21.64 22.04 -1.81
C LYS A 118 -20.11 21.96 -1.79
N ASP A 119 -19.46 23.10 -1.99
CA ASP A 119 -18.01 23.25 -1.81
C ASP A 119 -17.15 22.27 -2.63
N VAL A 120 -17.67 21.78 -3.75
CA VAL A 120 -16.95 20.87 -4.66
C VAL A 120 -15.90 21.60 -5.48
N SER A 121 -14.88 20.87 -5.93
CA SER A 121 -13.91 21.32 -6.93
C SER A 121 -13.92 20.35 -8.12
N ILE A 122 -14.49 20.76 -9.25
CA ILE A 122 -14.61 19.93 -10.46
C ILE A 122 -13.71 20.50 -11.56
N GLY A 123 -12.65 19.78 -11.88
CA GLY A 123 -11.60 20.17 -12.81
C GLY A 123 -11.99 20.07 -14.29
N ALA A 124 -11.11 20.59 -15.16
CA ALA A 124 -11.36 20.65 -16.60
C ALA A 124 -11.66 19.28 -17.23
N PHE A 125 -12.59 19.26 -18.18
CA PHE A 125 -12.94 18.06 -18.97
C PHE A 125 -13.43 16.87 -18.15
N VAL A 126 -13.90 17.10 -16.92
CA VAL A 126 -14.63 16.08 -16.16
C VAL A 126 -15.97 15.81 -16.83
N PHE A 127 -16.32 14.53 -16.97
CA PHE A 127 -17.64 14.07 -17.41
C PHE A 127 -18.41 13.45 -16.24
N ILE A 128 -19.66 13.89 -16.04
CA ILE A 128 -20.58 13.34 -15.04
C ILE A 128 -21.88 12.93 -15.73
N GLY A 129 -22.14 11.63 -15.73
CA GLY A 129 -23.28 11.00 -16.39
C GLY A 129 -24.62 11.23 -15.68
N GLU A 130 -25.67 10.60 -16.23
CA GLU A 130 -27.03 10.76 -15.75
C GLU A 130 -27.21 10.18 -14.34
N ARG A 131 -28.01 10.86 -13.50
CA ARG A 131 -28.42 10.42 -12.16
C ARG A 131 -27.25 10.18 -11.19
N CYS A 132 -26.07 10.72 -11.49
CA CYS A 132 -24.97 10.71 -10.54
C CYS A 132 -25.31 11.53 -9.29
N LYS A 133 -24.75 11.11 -8.15
CA LYS A 133 -24.84 11.83 -6.88
C LYS A 133 -23.45 12.12 -6.36
N ILE A 134 -23.09 13.40 -6.29
CA ILE A 134 -21.78 13.86 -5.83
C ILE A 134 -21.95 14.55 -4.49
N GLY A 135 -21.26 14.06 -3.46
CA GLY A 135 -21.28 14.60 -2.10
C GLY A 135 -20.64 15.98 -1.96
N ASP A 136 -20.74 16.52 -0.75
CA ASP A 136 -20.16 17.81 -0.37
C ASP A 136 -18.62 17.71 -0.28
N GLY A 137 -17.91 18.76 -0.67
CA GLY A 137 -16.45 18.84 -0.57
C GLY A 137 -15.69 17.87 -1.50
N VAL A 138 -16.37 17.24 -2.46
CA VAL A 138 -15.73 16.33 -3.42
C VAL A 138 -14.80 17.09 -4.36
N ILE A 139 -13.63 16.50 -4.62
CA ILE A 139 -12.64 17.01 -5.57
C ILE A 139 -12.49 16.03 -6.73
N LEU A 140 -12.88 16.45 -7.93
CA LEU A 140 -12.69 15.71 -9.18
C LEU A 140 -11.62 16.42 -10.00
N TYR A 141 -10.46 15.80 -10.17
CA TYR A 141 -9.38 16.33 -10.99
C TYR A 141 -9.67 16.18 -12.50
N PRO A 142 -8.91 16.88 -13.37
CA PRO A 142 -9.19 16.92 -14.80
C PRO A 142 -9.27 15.56 -15.49
N GLY A 143 -10.21 15.44 -16.44
CA GLY A 143 -10.38 14.22 -17.25
C GLY A 143 -11.00 13.03 -16.52
N THR A 144 -11.45 13.19 -15.27
CA THR A 144 -12.20 12.14 -14.56
C THR A 144 -13.56 11.90 -15.23
N VAL A 145 -13.93 10.62 -15.38
CA VAL A 145 -15.17 10.18 -16.04
C VAL A 145 -16.02 9.40 -15.05
N LEU A 146 -17.19 9.94 -14.73
CA LEU A 146 -18.21 9.27 -13.92
C LEU A 146 -19.37 8.87 -14.84
N HIS A 147 -19.59 7.58 -15.01
CA HIS A 147 -20.72 7.05 -15.77
C HIS A 147 -22.03 7.19 -14.99
N SER A 148 -23.16 6.94 -15.66
CA SER A 148 -24.49 7.10 -15.07
C SER A 148 -24.69 6.31 -13.78
N ASP A 149 -25.49 6.86 -12.88
CA ASP A 149 -25.88 6.26 -11.59
C ASP A 149 -24.72 6.05 -10.60
N VAL A 150 -23.54 6.64 -10.85
CA VAL A 150 -22.43 6.66 -9.89
C VAL A 150 -22.76 7.52 -8.68
N LYS A 151 -22.42 7.04 -7.48
CA LYS A 151 -22.54 7.79 -6.23
C LYS A 151 -21.16 8.00 -5.61
N ILE A 152 -20.83 9.24 -5.27
CA ILE A 152 -19.58 9.64 -4.61
C ILE A 152 -19.93 10.31 -3.28
N GLY A 153 -19.38 9.79 -2.18
CA GLY A 153 -19.54 10.34 -0.83
C GLY A 153 -18.76 11.64 -0.62
N ASN A 154 -18.95 12.23 0.55
CA ASN A 154 -18.39 13.54 0.90
C ASN A 154 -16.87 13.50 1.04
N GLU A 155 -16.22 14.63 0.78
CA GLU A 155 -14.77 14.82 1.00
C GLU A 155 -13.89 13.81 0.25
N THR A 156 -14.42 13.20 -0.80
CA THR A 156 -13.71 12.22 -1.64
C THR A 156 -12.90 12.94 -2.72
N ILE A 157 -11.68 12.47 -2.93
CA ILE A 157 -10.72 13.02 -3.91
C ILE A 157 -10.47 11.98 -5.00
N ILE A 158 -10.78 12.37 -6.24
CA ILE A 158 -10.55 11.52 -7.42
C ILE A 158 -9.60 12.25 -8.36
N TYR A 159 -8.38 11.74 -8.47
CA TYR A 159 -7.31 12.29 -9.32
C TYR A 159 -7.58 12.08 -10.81
N SER A 160 -6.78 12.79 -11.63
CA SER A 160 -7.01 12.95 -13.07
C SER A 160 -7.10 11.63 -13.82
N ASN A 161 -7.90 11.61 -14.88
CA ASN A 161 -8.04 10.47 -15.80
C ASN A 161 -8.50 9.17 -15.12
N THR A 162 -9.24 9.26 -14.02
CA THR A 162 -9.88 8.11 -13.38
C THR A 162 -11.25 7.86 -13.99
N THR A 163 -11.60 6.60 -14.23
CA THR A 163 -12.92 6.20 -14.75
C THR A 163 -13.69 5.42 -13.70
N ILE A 164 -14.90 5.87 -13.36
CA ILE A 164 -15.83 5.15 -12.51
C ILE A 164 -17.06 4.80 -13.33
N ARG A 165 -17.26 3.51 -13.53
CA ARG A 165 -18.29 2.94 -14.38
C ARG A 165 -19.66 2.93 -13.70
N GLU A 166 -20.69 2.60 -14.46
CA GLU A 166 -22.09 2.74 -14.08
C GLU A 166 -22.42 1.98 -12.79
N PHE A 167 -23.30 2.56 -11.98
CA PHE A 167 -23.85 2.00 -10.72
C PHE A 167 -22.85 1.80 -9.58
N CYS A 168 -21.58 2.17 -9.74
CA CYS A 168 -20.58 2.08 -8.68
C CYS A 168 -20.86 3.09 -7.56
N GLU A 169 -20.56 2.69 -6.32
CA GLU A 169 -20.71 3.54 -5.14
C GLU A 169 -19.36 3.71 -4.45
N VAL A 170 -18.99 4.96 -4.18
CA VAL A 170 -17.78 5.36 -3.47
C VAL A 170 -18.18 6.10 -2.21
N GLY A 171 -17.62 5.68 -1.07
CA GLY A 171 -17.87 6.26 0.24
C GLY A 171 -17.27 7.66 0.44
N ASN A 172 -17.18 8.06 1.71
CA ASN A 172 -16.65 9.35 2.13
C ASN A 172 -15.13 9.30 2.36
N ARG A 173 -14.44 10.43 2.15
CA ARG A 173 -12.99 10.58 2.38
C ARG A 173 -12.15 9.53 1.64
N VAL A 174 -12.64 9.08 0.48
CA VAL A 174 -11.93 8.13 -0.36
C VAL A 174 -10.92 8.90 -1.22
N ILE A 175 -9.76 8.29 -1.46
CA ILE A 175 -8.75 8.83 -2.39
C ILE A 175 -8.54 7.83 -3.53
N ILE A 176 -8.71 8.25 -4.77
CA ILE A 176 -8.48 7.43 -5.97
C ILE A 176 -7.47 8.12 -6.88
N HIS A 177 -6.29 7.51 -7.05
CA HIS A 177 -5.22 8.05 -7.87
C HIS A 177 -5.42 7.84 -9.37
N SER A 178 -4.63 8.59 -10.15
CA SER A 178 -4.80 8.72 -11.59
C SER A 178 -4.74 7.40 -12.37
N GLY A 179 -5.51 7.33 -13.45
CA GLY A 179 -5.54 6.19 -14.36
C GLY A 179 -6.27 4.96 -13.83
N THR A 180 -6.81 5.02 -12.61
CA THR A 180 -7.56 3.91 -12.04
C THR A 180 -8.93 3.75 -12.69
N VAL A 181 -9.35 2.50 -12.87
CA VAL A 181 -10.66 2.12 -13.42
C VAL A 181 -11.44 1.34 -12.36
N ILE A 182 -12.62 1.85 -12.02
CA ILE A 182 -13.56 1.23 -11.09
C ILE A 182 -14.78 0.75 -11.86
N GLY A 183 -15.11 -0.53 -11.72
CA GLY A 183 -16.27 -1.17 -12.31
C GLY A 183 -16.10 -1.58 -13.77
N SER A 184 -14.88 -1.89 -14.21
CA SER A 184 -14.64 -2.61 -15.47
C SER A 184 -15.32 -3.98 -15.47
N ASP A 185 -15.56 -4.55 -16.65
CA ASP A 185 -16.12 -5.89 -16.76
C ASP A 185 -15.08 -6.92 -16.30
N GLY A 186 -15.44 -7.78 -15.34
CA GLY A 186 -14.63 -8.94 -14.97
C GLY A 186 -14.29 -9.88 -16.13
N PHE A 187 -13.19 -10.61 -15.97
CA PHE A 187 -12.69 -11.60 -16.94
C PHE A 187 -13.50 -12.91 -16.94
N GLY A 188 -14.80 -12.83 -17.26
CA GLY A 188 -15.71 -13.98 -17.33
C GLY A 188 -15.91 -14.47 -18.76
N PHE A 189 -15.41 -15.67 -19.07
CA PHE A 189 -15.62 -16.36 -20.35
C PHE A 189 -15.97 -17.83 -20.15
N ILE A 190 -16.84 -18.37 -21.00
CA ILE A 190 -17.13 -19.79 -21.07
C ILE A 190 -16.81 -20.31 -22.47
N GLN A 191 -16.18 -21.48 -22.55
CA GLN A 191 -15.90 -22.13 -23.82
C GLN A 191 -17.17 -22.78 -24.37
N THR A 192 -17.56 -22.44 -25.58
CA THR A 192 -18.70 -23.05 -26.27
C THR A 192 -18.33 -24.40 -26.87
N ASP A 193 -19.34 -25.17 -27.30
CA ASP A 193 -19.15 -26.45 -28.01
C ASP A 193 -18.29 -26.32 -29.29
N THR A 194 -18.22 -25.11 -29.87
CA THR A 194 -17.37 -24.80 -31.03
C THR A 194 -15.94 -24.39 -30.66
N GLY A 195 -15.57 -24.45 -29.38
CA GLY A 195 -14.27 -24.02 -28.86
C GLY A 195 -14.07 -22.50 -28.75
N LYS A 196 -15.10 -21.67 -28.99
CA LYS A 196 -15.01 -20.20 -28.90
C LYS A 196 -15.25 -19.74 -27.46
N ASN A 197 -14.61 -18.65 -27.04
CA ASN A 197 -14.89 -18.03 -25.74
C ASN A 197 -16.08 -17.06 -25.84
N ALA A 198 -17.21 -17.43 -25.24
CA ALA A 198 -18.35 -16.55 -25.09
C ALA A 198 -18.22 -15.70 -23.82
N LYS A 199 -18.41 -14.38 -23.94
CA LYS A 199 -18.35 -13.44 -22.82
C LYS A 199 -19.51 -13.66 -21.86
N ILE A 200 -19.23 -13.80 -20.57
CA ILE A 200 -20.22 -13.82 -19.51
C ILE A 200 -20.58 -12.37 -19.17
N PRO A 201 -21.87 -11.96 -19.31
CA PRO A 201 -22.29 -10.62 -18.96
C PRO A 201 -21.99 -10.27 -17.50
N GLN A 202 -21.35 -9.13 -17.26
CA GLN A 202 -21.02 -8.61 -15.94
C GLN A 202 -22.07 -7.57 -15.54
N ARG A 203 -22.95 -7.91 -14.60
CA ARG A 203 -24.14 -7.11 -14.24
C ARG A 203 -24.13 -6.61 -12.80
N GLY A 204 -23.14 -7.00 -12.01
CA GLY A 204 -22.96 -6.48 -10.66
C GLY A 204 -22.38 -5.06 -10.65
N THR A 205 -21.99 -4.63 -9.45
CA THR A 205 -21.39 -3.32 -9.19
C THR A 205 -20.13 -3.43 -8.33
N VAL A 206 -19.49 -2.28 -8.07
CA VAL A 206 -18.40 -2.12 -7.11
C VAL A 206 -18.86 -1.17 -6.01
N ILE A 207 -18.62 -1.55 -4.76
CA ILE A 207 -18.86 -0.73 -3.57
C ILE A 207 -17.51 -0.47 -2.89
N ILE A 208 -17.13 0.80 -2.78
CA ILE A 208 -15.96 1.26 -2.04
C ILE A 208 -16.46 2.00 -0.81
N LYS A 209 -16.04 1.57 0.38
CA LYS A 209 -16.41 2.17 1.66
C LYS A 209 -15.54 3.37 2.01
N ASP A 210 -15.83 3.98 3.16
CA ASP A 210 -15.18 5.20 3.63
C ASP A 210 -13.68 4.99 3.90
N ASP A 211 -12.90 6.08 3.80
CA ASP A 211 -11.47 6.14 4.16
C ASP A 211 -10.55 5.20 3.34
N VAL A 212 -11.07 4.65 2.25
CA VAL A 212 -10.30 3.81 1.31
C VAL A 212 -9.35 4.66 0.47
N GLU A 213 -8.17 4.13 0.18
CA GLU A 213 -7.20 4.74 -0.73
C GLU A 213 -6.79 3.74 -1.81
N ILE A 214 -6.86 4.17 -3.07
CA ILE A 214 -6.56 3.35 -4.23
C ILE A 214 -5.49 4.05 -5.07
N GLY A 215 -4.36 3.38 -5.23
CA GLY A 215 -3.20 3.83 -6.01
C GLY A 215 -3.50 3.99 -7.49
N ALA A 216 -2.49 4.46 -8.22
CA ALA A 216 -2.59 4.77 -9.63
C ALA A 216 -2.67 3.50 -10.49
N ASN A 217 -3.40 3.60 -11.61
CA ASN A 217 -3.54 2.55 -12.61
C ASN A 217 -4.02 1.20 -12.04
N CYS A 218 -4.88 1.23 -11.02
CA CYS A 218 -5.54 0.04 -10.51
C CYS A 218 -6.76 -0.31 -11.37
N ALA A 219 -7.12 -1.58 -11.41
CA ALA A 219 -8.33 -2.06 -12.07
C ALA A 219 -9.17 -2.87 -11.08
N ILE A 220 -10.34 -2.33 -10.73
CA ILE A 220 -11.31 -2.96 -9.82
C ILE A 220 -12.54 -3.36 -10.62
N ASP A 221 -12.67 -4.65 -10.90
CA ASP A 221 -13.75 -5.18 -11.72
C ASP A 221 -15.06 -5.27 -10.95
N ARG A 222 -16.17 -4.97 -11.64
CA ARG A 222 -17.51 -5.24 -11.12
C ARG A 222 -17.74 -6.74 -11.02
N ALA A 223 -18.57 -7.12 -10.07
CA ALA A 223 -19.06 -8.48 -9.93
C ALA A 223 -19.86 -8.94 -11.16
N THR A 224 -19.88 -10.25 -11.40
CA THR A 224 -20.79 -10.85 -12.41
C THR A 224 -22.25 -10.64 -12.00
N ILE A 225 -22.57 -11.01 -10.76
CA ILE A 225 -23.81 -10.71 -10.04
C ILE A 225 -23.43 -10.26 -8.64
N GLY A 226 -24.18 -9.32 -8.05
CA GLY A 226 -23.89 -8.81 -6.72
C GLY A 226 -22.84 -7.71 -6.76
N GLN A 227 -21.85 -7.78 -5.86
CA GLN A 227 -20.93 -6.67 -5.59
C GLN A 227 -19.49 -7.17 -5.45
N THR A 228 -18.55 -6.41 -6.00
CA THR A 228 -17.16 -6.36 -5.53
C THR A 228 -17.11 -5.32 -4.42
N VAL A 229 -16.50 -5.63 -3.28
CA VAL A 229 -16.56 -4.78 -2.09
C VAL A 229 -15.16 -4.50 -1.55
N ILE A 230 -14.85 -3.22 -1.36
CA ILE A 230 -13.65 -2.74 -0.68
C ILE A 230 -14.11 -2.08 0.62
N GLU A 231 -13.86 -2.75 1.75
CA GLU A 231 -14.30 -2.28 3.06
C GLU A 231 -13.50 -1.08 3.57
N GLU A 232 -13.98 -0.48 4.66
CA GLU A 232 -13.46 0.79 5.19
C GLU A 232 -11.96 0.75 5.48
N GLY A 233 -11.28 1.87 5.21
CA GLY A 233 -9.87 2.06 5.53
C GLY A 233 -8.87 1.17 4.79
N VAL A 234 -9.31 0.40 3.78
CA VAL A 234 -8.40 -0.39 2.93
C VAL A 234 -7.46 0.52 2.15
N LYS A 235 -6.19 0.10 2.03
CA LYS A 235 -5.15 0.81 1.27
C LYS A 235 -4.59 -0.08 0.16
N LEU A 236 -4.81 0.31 -1.08
CA LEU A 236 -4.31 -0.36 -2.27
C LEU A 236 -3.23 0.52 -2.91
N ASP A 237 -2.02 0.00 -3.04
CA ASP A 237 -0.95 0.65 -3.79
C ASP A 237 -1.19 0.56 -5.32
N ASN A 238 -0.23 1.01 -6.11
CA ASN A 238 -0.33 1.16 -7.56
C ASN A 238 -0.40 -0.18 -8.31
N LEU A 239 -1.02 -0.18 -9.49
CA LEU A 239 -1.06 -1.31 -10.42
C LEU A 239 -1.68 -2.58 -9.84
N ILE A 240 -2.61 -2.45 -8.88
CA ILE A 240 -3.30 -3.59 -8.30
C ILE A 240 -4.49 -4.00 -9.17
N HIS A 241 -4.66 -5.30 -9.35
CA HIS A 241 -5.84 -5.89 -9.97
C HIS A 241 -6.75 -6.53 -8.91
N VAL A 242 -8.00 -6.07 -8.86
CA VAL A 242 -9.07 -6.68 -8.07
C VAL A 242 -10.12 -7.22 -9.04
N ALA A 243 -10.18 -8.54 -9.17
CA ALA A 243 -11.14 -9.18 -10.06
C ALA A 243 -12.59 -9.12 -9.53
N HIS A 244 -13.52 -9.61 -10.35
CA HIS A 244 -14.95 -9.62 -10.04
C HIS A 244 -15.27 -10.37 -8.73
N ASN A 245 -16.28 -9.90 -8.00
CA ASN A 245 -16.81 -10.55 -6.79
C ASN A 245 -15.84 -10.63 -5.61
N VAL A 246 -14.69 -9.96 -5.68
CA VAL A 246 -13.74 -9.91 -4.57
C VAL A 246 -14.33 -9.10 -3.41
N THR A 247 -14.02 -9.53 -2.18
CA THR A 247 -14.25 -8.74 -0.97
C THR A 247 -12.92 -8.54 -0.26
N ILE A 248 -12.56 -7.29 0.05
CA ILE A 248 -11.37 -6.95 0.85
C ILE A 248 -11.83 -6.37 2.17
N GLY A 249 -11.48 -7.04 3.27
CA GLY A 249 -11.87 -6.65 4.62
C GLY A 249 -11.17 -5.38 5.12
N ALA A 250 -11.81 -4.74 6.10
CA ALA A 250 -11.43 -3.43 6.62
C ALA A 250 -9.97 -3.34 7.07
N HIS A 251 -9.35 -2.18 6.85
CA HIS A 251 -7.98 -1.86 7.25
C HIS A 251 -6.90 -2.83 6.71
N THR A 252 -7.19 -3.55 5.64
CA THR A 252 -6.20 -4.36 4.92
C THR A 252 -5.37 -3.48 4.00
N VAL A 253 -4.06 -3.74 3.96
CA VAL A 253 -3.11 -3.04 3.10
C VAL A 253 -2.53 -4.00 2.07
N ILE A 254 -2.48 -3.57 0.80
CA ILE A 254 -2.00 -4.37 -0.33
C ILE A 254 -1.00 -3.53 -1.12
N ALA A 255 0.22 -4.03 -1.25
CA ALA A 255 1.31 -3.37 -1.95
C ALA A 255 1.27 -3.63 -3.46
N ALA A 256 2.03 -2.81 -4.20
CA ALA A 256 1.90 -2.66 -5.65
C ALA A 256 1.95 -3.97 -6.44
N GLN A 257 1.29 -3.97 -7.60
CA GLN A 257 1.31 -5.06 -8.59
C GLN A 257 0.74 -6.39 -8.09
N SER A 258 0.01 -6.39 -6.97
CA SER A 258 -0.68 -7.57 -6.48
C SER A 258 -1.96 -7.83 -7.28
N GLY A 259 -2.31 -9.10 -7.45
CA GLY A 259 -3.49 -9.54 -8.18
C GLY A 259 -4.38 -10.45 -7.34
N ILE A 260 -5.66 -10.12 -7.26
CA ILE A 260 -6.66 -10.89 -6.53
C ILE A 260 -7.67 -11.46 -7.52
N SER A 261 -7.69 -12.78 -7.66
CA SER A 261 -8.61 -13.47 -8.58
C SER A 261 -10.05 -13.48 -8.08
N GLY A 262 -10.99 -13.76 -8.99
CA GLY A 262 -12.41 -13.58 -8.76
C GLY A 262 -12.98 -14.36 -7.58
N SER A 263 -13.97 -13.77 -6.92
CA SER A 263 -14.70 -14.35 -5.78
C SER A 263 -13.86 -14.66 -4.53
N THR A 264 -12.63 -14.15 -4.46
CA THR A 264 -11.77 -14.29 -3.28
C THR A 264 -12.16 -13.32 -2.19
N LYS A 265 -12.10 -13.78 -0.94
CA LYS A 265 -12.40 -12.99 0.26
C LYS A 265 -11.14 -12.79 1.06
N VAL A 266 -10.67 -11.55 1.15
CA VAL A 266 -9.56 -11.17 2.01
C VAL A 266 -10.10 -10.64 3.32
N GLY A 267 -9.59 -11.16 4.44
CA GLY A 267 -9.95 -10.74 5.79
C GLY A 267 -9.55 -9.31 6.13
N LYS A 268 -9.81 -8.93 7.37
CA LYS A 268 -9.50 -7.60 7.95
C LYS A 268 -8.06 -7.53 8.43
N HIS A 269 -7.49 -6.33 8.44
CA HIS A 269 -6.13 -6.07 8.95
C HIS A 269 -5.04 -6.97 8.34
N CYS A 270 -5.23 -7.43 7.10
CA CYS A 270 -4.21 -8.19 6.38
C CYS A 270 -3.12 -7.26 5.84
N ALA A 271 -1.91 -7.80 5.68
CA ALA A 271 -0.79 -7.12 5.05
C ALA A 271 -0.30 -7.96 3.87
N ILE A 272 -0.56 -7.52 2.65
CA ILE A 272 -0.23 -8.25 1.42
C ILE A 272 0.92 -7.54 0.72
N GLY A 273 2.08 -8.20 0.64
CA GLY A 273 3.28 -7.68 0.00
C GLY A 273 3.14 -7.50 -1.51
N GLY A 274 4.09 -6.79 -2.12
CA GLY A 274 4.02 -6.47 -3.55
C GLY A 274 4.10 -7.71 -4.43
N GLN A 275 3.47 -7.66 -5.60
CA GLN A 275 3.43 -8.76 -6.58
C GLN A 275 2.88 -10.08 -6.02
N VAL A 276 2.00 -10.04 -5.01
CA VAL A 276 1.33 -11.24 -4.52
C VAL A 276 0.18 -11.64 -5.45
N GLY A 277 0.08 -12.93 -5.74
CA GLY A 277 -1.04 -13.51 -6.48
C GLY A 277 -1.94 -14.36 -5.58
N LEU A 278 -3.24 -14.04 -5.54
CA LEU A 278 -4.26 -14.87 -4.88
C LEU A 278 -5.09 -15.60 -5.93
N THR A 279 -5.26 -16.92 -5.80
CA THR A 279 -6.18 -17.69 -6.66
C THR A 279 -7.64 -17.34 -6.36
N GLY A 280 -8.55 -17.75 -7.24
CA GLY A 280 -9.98 -17.44 -7.12
C GLY A 280 -10.69 -18.34 -6.12
N HIS A 281 -11.82 -17.88 -5.59
CA HIS A 281 -12.69 -18.65 -4.69
C HIS A 281 -12.03 -19.11 -3.38
N ILE A 282 -11.00 -18.40 -2.91
CA ILE A 282 -10.36 -18.69 -1.62
C ILE A 282 -10.76 -17.66 -0.57
N THR A 283 -10.50 -17.99 0.69
CA THR A 283 -10.65 -17.07 1.83
C THR A 283 -9.30 -16.91 2.51
N ILE A 284 -8.94 -15.66 2.83
CA ILE A 284 -7.76 -15.31 3.61
C ILE A 284 -8.25 -14.82 4.97
N ALA A 285 -7.84 -15.47 6.05
CA ALA A 285 -8.21 -15.12 7.41
C ALA A 285 -7.71 -13.72 7.81
N ASP A 286 -8.33 -13.14 8.84
CA ASP A 286 -7.96 -11.83 9.37
C ASP A 286 -6.51 -11.81 9.88
N LYS A 287 -5.89 -10.63 9.85
CA LYS A 287 -4.53 -10.37 10.32
C LYS A 287 -3.46 -11.23 9.64
N THR A 288 -3.75 -11.76 8.45
CA THR A 288 -2.78 -12.54 7.67
C THR A 288 -1.76 -11.62 7.03
N SER A 289 -0.47 -11.97 7.17
CA SER A 289 0.62 -11.31 6.44
C SER A 289 1.12 -12.22 5.31
N ILE A 290 1.26 -11.70 4.10
CA ILE A 290 1.74 -12.46 2.93
C ILE A 290 2.96 -11.73 2.37
N GLY A 291 4.12 -12.40 2.37
CA GLY A 291 5.35 -11.81 1.84
C GLY A 291 5.28 -11.58 0.33
N ALA A 292 6.01 -10.57 -0.14
CA ALA A 292 6.06 -10.18 -1.55
C ALA A 292 6.36 -11.37 -2.49
N GLN A 293 5.84 -11.32 -3.72
CA GLN A 293 5.99 -12.36 -4.76
C GLN A 293 5.41 -13.74 -4.40
N SER A 294 4.63 -13.85 -3.32
CA SER A 294 4.01 -15.13 -2.97
C SER A 294 2.82 -15.44 -3.87
N GLY A 295 2.62 -16.73 -4.16
CA GLY A 295 1.42 -17.24 -4.84
C GLY A 295 0.59 -18.07 -3.88
N VAL A 296 -0.63 -17.65 -3.57
CA VAL A 296 -1.51 -18.32 -2.61
C VAL A 296 -2.53 -19.19 -3.34
N PRO A 297 -2.34 -20.53 -3.36
CA PRO A 297 -3.19 -21.41 -4.15
C PRO A 297 -4.48 -21.84 -3.43
N LYS A 298 -4.56 -21.66 -2.12
CA LYS A 298 -5.61 -22.22 -1.26
C LYS A 298 -5.95 -21.25 -0.13
N SER A 299 -7.13 -21.43 0.46
CA SER A 299 -7.58 -20.64 1.61
C SER A 299 -6.60 -20.72 2.79
N ILE A 300 -6.43 -19.59 3.47
CA ILE A 300 -5.74 -19.46 4.74
C ILE A 300 -6.82 -19.28 5.79
N THR A 301 -6.95 -20.23 6.72
CA THR A 301 -8.03 -20.25 7.72
C THR A 301 -7.58 -19.81 9.10
N GLU A 302 -6.27 -19.74 9.35
CA GLU A 302 -5.70 -19.34 10.63
C GLU A 302 -5.36 -17.85 10.62
N GLU A 303 -5.90 -17.12 11.60
CA GLU A 303 -5.64 -15.68 11.77
C GLU A 303 -4.23 -15.38 12.29
N GLY A 304 -3.70 -14.20 11.95
CA GLY A 304 -2.46 -13.68 12.55
C GLY A 304 -1.17 -14.40 12.09
N LYS A 305 -1.27 -15.27 11.10
CA LYS A 305 -0.14 -16.03 10.55
C LYS A 305 0.54 -15.27 9.42
N THR A 306 1.83 -15.57 9.23
CA THR A 306 2.61 -15.04 8.11
C THR A 306 2.89 -16.14 7.10
N TYR A 307 2.69 -15.84 5.82
CA TYR A 307 2.90 -16.77 4.72
C TYR A 307 3.92 -16.22 3.73
N PHE A 308 4.69 -17.12 3.12
CA PHE A 308 5.66 -16.77 2.08
C PHE A 308 5.88 -17.91 1.09
N GLY A 309 6.18 -17.57 -0.15
CA GLY A 309 6.69 -18.48 -1.18
C GLY A 309 5.70 -18.79 -2.31
N TYR A 310 6.12 -19.67 -3.22
CA TYR A 310 5.35 -20.09 -4.37
C TYR A 310 5.46 -21.63 -4.53
N PRO A 311 4.45 -22.42 -4.11
CA PRO A 311 3.22 -21.98 -3.45
C PRO A 311 3.48 -21.47 -2.02
N ALA A 312 2.66 -20.52 -1.58
CA ALA A 312 2.75 -19.93 -0.26
C ALA A 312 2.45 -20.95 0.84
N ARG A 313 3.27 -20.93 1.89
CA ARG A 313 3.12 -21.72 3.12
C ARG A 313 3.39 -20.85 4.33
N GLU A 314 3.05 -21.34 5.51
CA GLU A 314 3.37 -20.66 6.76
C GLU A 314 4.89 -20.44 6.86
N ILE A 315 5.30 -19.26 7.32
CA ILE A 315 6.67 -18.77 7.15
C ILE A 315 7.72 -19.67 7.79
N HIS A 316 7.44 -20.31 8.92
CA HIS A 316 8.38 -21.22 9.57
C HIS A 316 8.56 -22.53 8.79
N GLU A 317 7.48 -23.03 8.16
CA GLU A 317 7.57 -24.16 7.25
C GLU A 317 8.43 -23.78 6.03
N THR A 318 8.16 -22.63 5.42
CA THR A 318 8.93 -22.15 4.27
C THR A 318 10.41 -22.01 4.59
N TRP A 319 10.77 -21.40 5.73
CA TRP A 319 12.18 -21.27 6.12
C TRP A 319 12.89 -22.60 6.36
N ARG A 320 12.19 -23.60 6.91
CA ARG A 320 12.76 -24.95 7.05
C ARG A 320 13.05 -25.58 5.69
N ILE A 321 12.15 -25.44 4.73
CA ILE A 321 12.32 -25.94 3.37
C ILE A 321 13.48 -25.22 2.67
N GLU A 322 13.52 -23.89 2.71
CA GLU A 322 14.59 -23.09 2.11
C GLU A 322 15.96 -23.40 2.73
N GLY A 323 16.01 -23.62 4.04
CA GLY A 323 17.21 -24.08 4.74
C GLY A 323 17.69 -25.43 4.23
N ALA A 324 16.77 -26.38 4.00
CA ALA A 324 17.10 -27.70 3.44
C ALA A 324 17.53 -27.63 1.97
N LEU A 325 16.89 -26.79 1.15
CA LEU A 325 17.25 -26.60 -0.25
C LEU A 325 18.69 -26.08 -0.42
N ARG A 326 19.15 -25.22 0.49
CA ARG A 326 20.55 -24.76 0.50
C ARG A 326 21.55 -25.91 0.67
N GLN A 327 21.16 -26.98 1.37
CA GLN A 327 22.00 -28.16 1.59
C GLN A 327 21.91 -29.19 0.45
N LEU A 328 20.97 -29.01 -0.50
CA LEU A 328 20.72 -29.99 -1.57
C LEU A 328 21.96 -30.31 -2.42
N PRO A 329 22.82 -29.33 -2.82
CA PRO A 329 24.02 -29.66 -3.60
C PRO A 329 24.99 -30.58 -2.85
N GLU A 330 25.22 -30.33 -1.56
CA GLU A 330 26.08 -31.14 -0.70
C GLU A 330 25.47 -32.53 -0.47
N LEU A 331 24.16 -32.59 -0.24
CA LEU A 331 23.43 -33.84 -0.10
C LEU A 331 23.55 -34.71 -1.36
N LEU A 332 23.42 -34.12 -2.56
CA LEU A 332 23.59 -34.83 -3.83
C LEU A 332 25.03 -35.33 -4.04
N TYR A 333 26.02 -34.56 -3.60
CA TYR A 333 27.42 -34.98 -3.64
C TYR A 333 27.66 -36.20 -2.73
N GLU A 334 27.26 -36.12 -1.46
CA GLU A 334 27.41 -37.23 -0.53
C GLU A 334 26.58 -38.45 -0.93
N PHE A 335 25.39 -38.25 -1.51
CA PHE A 335 24.58 -39.35 -2.06
C PHE A 335 25.30 -40.09 -3.19
N ARG A 336 25.90 -39.38 -4.15
CA ARG A 336 26.70 -40.02 -5.24
C ARG A 336 27.92 -40.74 -4.70
N LYS A 337 28.58 -40.17 -3.67
CA LYS A 337 29.72 -40.80 -3.01
C LYS A 337 29.32 -42.08 -2.28
N LEU A 338 28.15 -42.09 -1.63
CA LEU A 338 27.57 -43.28 -1.02
C LEU A 338 27.21 -44.35 -2.06
N GLN A 339 26.59 -43.97 -3.18
CA GLN A 339 26.30 -44.89 -4.29
C GLN A 339 27.58 -45.56 -4.82
N LYS A 340 28.63 -44.77 -5.09
CA LYS A 340 29.92 -45.31 -5.55
C LYS A 340 30.52 -46.29 -4.54
N ARG A 341 30.49 -45.95 -3.25
CA ARG A 341 31.01 -46.82 -2.19
C ARG A 341 30.22 -48.13 -2.07
N LEU A 342 28.90 -48.08 -2.27
CA LEU A 342 28.06 -49.27 -2.30
C LEU A 342 28.40 -50.17 -3.49
N GLU A 343 28.53 -49.61 -4.70
CA GLU A 343 28.95 -50.35 -5.89
C GLU A 343 30.31 -51.03 -5.72
N ASP A 344 31.27 -50.34 -5.10
CA ASP A 344 32.61 -50.88 -4.82
C ASP A 344 32.55 -52.03 -3.81
N LEU A 345 31.68 -51.95 -2.79
CA LEU A 345 31.46 -53.02 -1.81
C LEU A 345 30.76 -54.23 -2.43
N GLU A 346 29.72 -54.04 -3.25
CA GLU A 346 29.02 -55.13 -3.93
C GLU A 346 29.97 -55.92 -4.84
N LYS A 347 30.85 -55.23 -5.58
CA LYS A 347 31.90 -55.86 -6.40
C LYS A 347 32.91 -56.66 -5.57
N TYR A 348 33.17 -56.24 -4.33
CA TYR A 348 34.09 -56.93 -3.44
C TYR A 348 33.49 -58.24 -2.90
N PHE A 349 32.21 -58.25 -2.54
CA PHE A 349 31.53 -59.43 -1.97
C PHE A 349 30.94 -60.40 -3.01
N HIS A 350 30.81 -60.00 -4.27
CA HIS A 350 30.38 -60.88 -5.38
C HIS A 350 31.54 -61.48 -6.19
N LYS A 351 32.78 -61.45 -5.67
CA LYS A 351 33.93 -62.23 -6.17
C LYS A 351 34.15 -63.46 -5.31
#